data_AF-A0A0C9VRE4-F1
#
_entry.id   AF-A0A0C9VRE4-F1
#
_cell.length_a   1.000
_cell.length_b   1.000
_cell.length_c   1.000
_cell.angle_alpha   90.00
_cell.angle_beta   90.00
_cell.angle_gamma   90.00
#
_symmetry.space_group_name_H-M   'P 1'
#
loop_
_entity.id
_entity.type
_entity.pdbx_description
1 polymer ?
#
loop_
_entity_poly.entity_id
_entity_poly.type
_entity_poly.pdbx_seq_one_letter_code
_entity_poly.pdbx_strand_id
1 'polypeptide(L)'
;MAANREIRVSAAARHTNRLRERPEPREEEVDQLALPEGEQIDSNNEDNVLIFNSVRNNYVNDNLLSKVVADVSVHKQFAMCDKLLFTKNQLGRDVLCIPEDAFQKGRRLVEIIIDQAHKIIGHFGAYKTAKYIRRS
;
A
#
# COMPACT_ATOMS: atom_id res chain seq x y z
N MET A 1 66.14 -32.55 -45.15
CA MET A 1 65.37 -31.69 -44.23
C MET A 1 65.79 -32.02 -42.81
N ALA A 2 66.37 -31.04 -42.10
CA ALA A 2 66.97 -31.13 -40.75
C ALA A 2 65.99 -31.74 -39.71
N ALA A 3 66.34 -32.63 -38.78
CA ALA A 3 67.42 -32.70 -37.79
C ALA A 3 67.21 -31.85 -36.51
N ASN A 4 67.06 -32.58 -35.40
CA ASN A 4 67.64 -32.35 -34.07
C ASN A 4 66.98 -31.44 -33.01
N ARG A 5 66.66 -32.13 -31.90
CA ARG A 5 67.11 -31.94 -30.49
C ARG A 5 66.70 -30.70 -29.68
N GLU A 6 66.08 -31.05 -28.53
CA GLU A 6 66.37 -30.61 -27.16
C GLU A 6 67.08 -29.27 -26.97
N ILE A 7 66.45 -28.33 -26.25
CA ILE A 7 67.13 -27.47 -25.27
C ILE A 7 66.20 -27.21 -24.05
N ARG A 8 66.62 -27.74 -22.90
CA ARG A 8 66.26 -27.27 -21.54
C ARG A 8 66.88 -25.89 -21.31
N VAL A 9 66.33 -25.06 -20.42
CA VAL A 9 67.01 -24.13 -19.47
C VAL A 9 65.95 -23.13 -18.98
N SER A 10 65.55 -23.23 -17.72
CA SER A 10 66.07 -22.49 -16.55
C SER A 10 65.49 -21.07 -16.46
N ALA A 11 64.67 -20.81 -15.44
CA ALA A 11 65.11 -20.18 -14.19
C ALA A 11 65.45 -18.70 -14.39
N ALA A 12 64.52 -17.82 -14.02
CA ALA A 12 64.76 -16.68 -13.14
C ALA A 12 63.59 -15.69 -13.24
N ALA A 13 62.71 -15.73 -12.24
CA ALA A 13 62.23 -14.50 -11.62
C ALA A 13 61.71 -14.87 -10.24
N ARG A 14 62.65 -15.11 -9.32
CA ARG A 14 62.39 -14.89 -7.90
C ARG A 14 62.16 -13.39 -7.73
N HIS A 15 60.91 -12.97 -7.71
CA HIS A 15 60.54 -11.78 -6.96
C HIS A 15 59.11 -11.91 -6.46
N THR A 16 59.02 -12.46 -5.26
CA THR A 16 58.14 -12.03 -4.17
C THR A 16 57.02 -11.05 -4.58
N ASN A 17 55.77 -11.47 -4.49
CA ASN A 17 54.93 -10.89 -3.45
C ASN A 17 53.73 -11.76 -3.11
N ARG A 18 53.50 -11.84 -1.80
CA ARG A 18 52.52 -12.66 -1.10
C ARG A 18 51.12 -12.07 -1.35
N LEU A 19 50.43 -12.53 -2.38
CA LEU A 19 49.00 -12.28 -2.50
C LEU A 19 48.29 -13.27 -1.58
N ARG A 20 47.74 -12.75 -0.48
CA ARG A 20 46.74 -13.44 0.34
C ARG A 20 45.69 -14.03 -0.61
N GLU A 21 45.59 -15.35 -0.65
CA GLU A 21 44.43 -16.00 -1.25
C GLU A 21 43.20 -15.54 -0.49
N ARG A 22 42.32 -14.80 -1.17
CA ARG A 22 41.00 -14.47 -0.66
C ARG A 22 40.19 -15.78 -0.71
N PRO A 23 39.63 -16.27 0.40
CA PRO A 23 38.82 -17.47 0.34
C PRO A 23 37.66 -17.25 -0.61
N GLU A 24 37.39 -18.23 -1.47
CA GLU A 24 36.22 -18.30 -2.34
C GLU A 24 34.94 -17.98 -1.53
N PRO A 25 34.01 -17.16 -2.05
CA PRO A 25 32.78 -16.90 -1.35
C PRO A 25 32.01 -18.22 -1.27
N ARG A 26 31.83 -18.71 -0.03
CA ARG A 26 30.83 -19.72 0.28
C ARG A 26 29.53 -19.26 -0.35
N GLU A 27 28.89 -20.16 -1.11
CA GLU A 27 27.52 -20.01 -1.57
C GLU A 27 26.70 -19.53 -0.36
N GLU A 28 26.32 -18.26 -0.38
CA GLU A 28 25.47 -17.68 0.65
C GLU A 28 24.19 -18.51 0.60
N GLU A 29 23.93 -19.25 1.67
CA GLU A 29 22.59 -19.74 1.97
C GLU A 29 21.66 -18.58 1.66
N VAL A 30 20.80 -18.78 0.67
CA VAL A 30 19.69 -17.89 0.37
C VAL A 30 18.84 -17.86 1.62
N ASP A 31 19.19 -16.94 2.52
CA ASP A 31 18.35 -16.54 3.62
C ASP A 31 17.15 -15.90 2.94
N GLN A 32 16.15 -16.75 2.68
CA GLN A 32 14.85 -16.35 2.24
C GLN A 32 14.31 -15.48 3.38
N LEU A 33 14.66 -14.19 3.35
CA LEU A 33 13.80 -13.15 3.88
C LEU A 33 12.51 -13.26 3.07
N ALA A 34 11.67 -14.20 3.50
CA ALA A 34 10.26 -14.23 3.22
C ALA A 34 9.74 -12.90 3.73
N LEU A 35 9.72 -11.91 2.84
CA LEU A 35 8.87 -10.76 3.04
C LEU A 35 7.49 -11.35 3.29
N PRO A 36 6.79 -10.98 4.39
CA PRO A 36 5.42 -11.42 4.56
C PRO A 36 4.71 -11.09 3.24
N GLU A 37 4.13 -12.11 2.60
CA GLU A 37 3.28 -11.93 1.43
C GLU A 37 2.42 -10.73 1.74
N GLY A 38 2.59 -9.64 0.97
CA GLY A 38 2.14 -8.32 1.39
C GLY A 38 0.74 -8.44 1.94
N GLU A 39 0.62 -8.24 3.25
CA GLU A 39 -0.59 -8.56 4.01
C GLU A 39 -1.75 -7.97 3.23
N GLN A 40 -2.59 -8.86 2.69
CA GLN A 40 -3.66 -8.46 1.81
C GLN A 40 -4.43 -7.39 2.58
N ILE A 41 -4.77 -6.29 1.91
CA ILE A 41 -5.65 -5.33 2.53
C ILE A 41 -6.94 -6.11 2.76
N ASP A 42 -7.17 -6.59 3.99
CA ASP A 42 -8.42 -7.19 4.46
C ASP A 42 -9.45 -6.06 4.48
N SER A 43 -9.78 -5.60 3.27
CA SER A 43 -10.93 -4.79 2.99
C SER A 43 -12.09 -5.76 3.04
N ASN A 44 -12.46 -6.19 4.25
CA ASN A 44 -13.62 -7.03 4.43
C ASN A 44 -14.80 -6.28 3.81
N ASN A 45 -15.31 -6.79 2.67
CA ASN A 45 -16.44 -6.18 1.98
C ASN A 45 -17.63 -6.00 2.91
N GLU A 46 -17.75 -6.87 3.91
CA GLU A 46 -18.73 -6.78 4.99
C GLU A 46 -18.61 -5.47 5.78
N ASP A 47 -17.39 -5.04 6.14
CA ASP A 47 -17.18 -3.80 6.90
C ASP A 47 -17.59 -2.56 6.08
N ASN A 48 -17.28 -2.54 4.78
CA ASN A 48 -17.68 -1.47 3.87
C ASN A 48 -19.21 -1.41 3.69
N VAL A 49 -19.87 -2.56 3.54
CA VAL A 49 -21.33 -2.65 3.46
C VAL A 49 -21.97 -2.14 4.75
N LEU A 50 -21.41 -2.50 5.90
CA LEU A 50 -21.89 -2.02 7.20
C LEU A 50 -21.72 -0.50 7.36
N ILE A 51 -20.62 0.08 6.87
CA ILE A 51 -20.40 1.53 6.89
C ILE A 51 -21.46 2.25 6.06
N PHE A 52 -21.67 1.85 4.80
CA PHE A 52 -22.66 2.52 3.95
C PHE A 52 -24.10 2.40 4.48
N ASN A 53 -24.45 1.25 5.07
CA ASN A 53 -25.73 1.10 5.74
C ASN A 53 -25.84 2.01 6.97
N SER A 54 -24.76 2.13 7.75
CA SER A 54 -24.72 3.04 8.90
C SER A 54 -24.87 4.50 8.47
N VAL A 55 -24.23 4.92 7.38
CA VAL A 55 -24.43 6.27 6.79
C VAL A 55 -25.89 6.48 6.44
N ARG A 56 -26.47 5.60 5.62
CA ARG A 56 -27.83 5.72 5.10
C ARG A 56 -28.88 5.81 6.21
N ASN A 57 -28.73 4.98 7.24
CA ASN A 57 -29.70 4.90 8.34
C ASN A 57 -29.61 6.10 9.28
N ASN A 58 -28.51 6.85 9.29
CA ASN A 58 -28.30 7.96 10.21
C ASN A 58 -28.58 9.34 9.61
N TYR A 59 -28.93 9.45 8.32
CA TYR A 59 -29.33 10.74 7.75
C TYR A 59 -30.51 11.38 8.49
N VAL A 60 -31.44 10.58 9.01
CA VAL A 60 -32.61 11.06 9.76
C VAL A 60 -32.24 11.69 11.10
N ASN A 61 -31.11 11.29 11.70
CA ASN A 61 -30.65 11.79 12.99
C ASN A 61 -29.83 13.07 12.86
N ASP A 62 -29.41 13.42 11.64
CA ASP A 62 -28.61 14.60 11.36
C ASP A 62 -29.50 15.80 11.00
N ASN A 63 -29.33 16.93 11.70
CA ASN A 63 -30.20 18.10 11.56
C ASN A 63 -30.16 18.77 10.18
N LEU A 64 -29.05 18.64 9.44
CA LEU A 64 -28.93 19.18 8.09
C LEU A 64 -29.31 18.13 7.07
N LEU A 65 -28.71 16.93 7.17
CA LEU A 65 -28.89 15.89 6.17
C LEU A 65 -30.31 15.34 6.15
N SER A 66 -31.02 15.31 7.29
CA SER A 66 -32.44 14.91 7.33
C SER A 66 -33.32 15.79 6.44
N LYS A 67 -33.10 17.11 6.45
CA LYS A 67 -33.84 18.07 5.62
C LYS A 67 -33.48 17.93 4.16
N VAL A 68 -32.19 17.71 3.86
CA VAL A 68 -31.73 17.52 2.49
C VAL A 68 -32.28 16.22 1.91
N VAL A 69 -32.30 15.14 2.67
CA VAL A 69 -32.86 13.85 2.23
C VAL A 69 -34.38 13.94 2.05
N ALA A 70 -35.08 14.76 2.83
CA ALA A 70 -36.52 14.96 2.67
C ALA A 70 -36.89 15.59 1.30
N ASP A 71 -36.06 16.52 0.79
CA ASP A 71 -36.25 17.10 -0.55
C ASP A 71 -34.92 17.45 -1.24
N VAL A 72 -34.27 16.43 -1.80
CA VAL A 72 -32.98 16.60 -2.50
C VAL A 72 -33.11 17.54 -3.71
N SER A 73 -34.30 17.63 -4.33
CA SER A 73 -34.52 18.40 -5.56
C SER A 73 -34.37 19.91 -5.35
N VAL A 74 -34.74 20.39 -4.16
CA VAL A 74 -34.59 21.80 -3.77
C VAL A 74 -33.12 22.15 -3.50
N HIS A 75 -32.33 21.17 -3.06
CA HIS A 75 -30.94 21.37 -2.70
C HIS A 75 -29.98 20.96 -3.82
N LYS A 76 -29.89 21.79 -4.88
CA LYS A 76 -29.07 21.55 -6.10
C LYS A 76 -27.59 21.21 -5.89
N GLN A 77 -27.03 21.54 -4.72
CA GLN A 77 -25.65 21.23 -4.37
C GLN A 77 -25.45 19.76 -3.97
N PHE A 78 -26.55 19.06 -3.65
CA PHE A 78 -26.53 17.65 -3.28
C PHE A 78 -27.11 16.78 -4.40
N ALA A 79 -26.61 15.55 -4.46
CA ALA A 79 -27.10 14.51 -5.34
C ALA A 79 -27.32 13.22 -4.56
N MET A 80 -28.42 12.53 -4.82
CA MET A 80 -28.69 11.22 -4.26
C MET A 80 -28.29 10.15 -5.27
N CYS A 81 -27.41 9.24 -4.87
CA CYS A 81 -27.00 8.08 -5.68
C CYS A 81 -26.98 6.85 -4.78
N ASP A 82 -27.65 5.76 -5.17
CA ASP A 82 -27.75 4.53 -4.37
C ASP A 82 -28.16 4.74 -2.90
N LYS A 83 -29.07 5.70 -2.67
CA LYS A 83 -29.54 6.14 -1.35
C LYS A 83 -28.41 6.69 -0.46
N LEU A 84 -27.32 7.15 -1.06
CA LEU A 84 -26.26 7.89 -0.42
C LEU A 84 -26.26 9.32 -0.95
N LEU A 85 -26.09 10.27 -0.05
CA LEU A 85 -26.08 11.68 -0.37
C LEU A 85 -24.65 12.15 -0.67
N PHE A 86 -24.47 12.81 -1.79
CA PHE A 86 -23.19 13.37 -2.22
C PHE A 86 -23.31 14.89 -2.37
N THR A 87 -22.19 15.59 -2.18
CA THR A 87 -22.05 17.00 -2.50
C THR A 87 -20.75 17.22 -3.28
N LYS A 88 -20.60 18.39 -3.91
CA LYS A 88 -19.34 18.75 -4.58
C LYS A 88 -18.43 19.50 -3.62
N ASN A 89 -17.19 19.05 -3.50
CA ASN A 89 -16.16 19.79 -2.78
C ASN A 89 -15.67 21.02 -3.58
N GLN A 90 -14.74 21.79 -3.02
CA GLN A 90 -14.16 22.98 -3.67
C GLN A 90 -13.47 22.67 -5.01
N LEU A 91 -13.06 21.42 -5.24
CA LEU A 91 -12.44 20.94 -6.48
C LEU A 91 -13.47 20.37 -7.47
N GLY A 92 -14.78 20.48 -7.18
CA GLY A 92 -15.86 19.96 -8.01
C GLY A 92 -16.05 18.44 -7.95
N ARG A 93 -15.34 17.73 -7.06
CA ARG A 93 -15.44 16.28 -6.92
C ARG A 93 -16.60 15.89 -6.02
N ASP A 94 -17.29 14.83 -6.39
CA ASP A 94 -18.36 14.26 -5.57
C ASP A 94 -17.75 13.62 -4.31
N VAL A 95 -18.27 14.04 -3.16
CA VAL A 95 -17.88 13.53 -1.84
C VAL A 95 -19.12 13.09 -1.08
N LEU A 96 -19.00 11.96 -0.39
CA LEU A 96 -20.08 11.37 0.40
C LEU A 96 -20.35 12.24 1.63
N CYS A 97 -21.62 12.56 1.86
CA CYS A 97 -22.07 13.20 3.10
C CYS A 97 -22.16 12.14 4.20
N ILE A 98 -21.38 12.32 5.26
CA ILE A 98 -21.35 11.45 6.44
C ILE A 98 -22.06 12.19 7.58
N PRO A 99 -23.12 11.63 8.18
CA PRO A 99 -23.77 12.20 9.35
C PRO A 99 -22.80 12.34 10.52
N GLU A 100 -22.82 13.49 11.21
CA GLU A 100 -21.85 13.81 12.27
C GLU A 100 -21.99 12.86 13.48
N ASP A 101 -23.24 12.55 13.85
CA ASP A 101 -23.59 11.70 14.99
C ASP A 101 -23.89 10.25 14.59
N ALA A 102 -23.33 9.76 13.47
CA ALA A 102 -23.41 8.34 13.13
C ALA A 102 -22.43 7.52 13.97
N PHE A 103 -22.93 6.46 14.62
CA PHE A 103 -22.13 5.51 15.40
C PHE A 103 -22.25 4.09 14.88
N GLN A 104 -21.16 3.34 14.95
CA GLN A 104 -21.12 1.91 14.67
C GLN A 104 -20.31 1.22 15.77
N LYS A 105 -20.89 0.21 16.43
CA LYS A 105 -20.26 -0.53 17.54
C LYS A 105 -19.67 0.40 18.64
N GLY A 106 -20.36 1.50 18.95
CA GLY A 106 -19.97 2.44 20.00
C GLY A 106 -18.87 3.46 19.61
N ARG A 107 -18.43 3.46 18.35
CA ARG A 107 -17.46 4.44 17.82
C ARG A 107 -18.10 5.34 16.78
N ARG A 108 -17.62 6.58 16.65
CA ARG A 108 -18.10 7.50 15.60
C ARG A 108 -17.69 6.97 14.23
N LEU A 109 -18.59 7.06 13.26
CA LEU A 109 -18.38 6.53 11.92
C LEU A 109 -17.19 7.22 11.22
N VAL A 110 -17.01 8.52 11.45
CA VAL A 110 -15.88 9.28 10.94
C VAL A 110 -14.55 8.73 11.46
N GLU A 111 -14.46 8.34 12.74
CA GLU A 111 -13.23 7.73 13.30
C GLU A 111 -12.92 6.40 12.61
N ILE A 112 -13.93 5.56 12.39
CA ILE A 112 -13.77 4.26 11.73
C ILE A 112 -13.23 4.46 10.30
N ILE A 113 -13.83 5.39 9.55
CA ILE A 113 -13.42 5.69 8.17
C ILE A 113 -11.99 6.24 8.12
N ILE A 114 -11.64 7.15 9.04
CA ILE A 114 -10.29 7.71 9.14
C ILE A 114 -9.28 6.60 9.49
N ASP A 115 -9.57 5.73 10.45
CA ASP A 115 -8.68 4.62 10.82
C ASP A 115 -8.45 3.66 9.64
N GLN A 116 -9.51 3.32 8.91
CA GLN A 116 -9.41 2.46 7.72
C GLN A 116 -8.56 3.12 6.63
N ALA A 117 -8.78 4.41 6.36
CA ALA A 117 -7.98 5.15 5.40
C ALA A 117 -6.50 5.17 5.79
N HIS A 118 -6.18 5.40 7.06
CA HIS A 118 -4.80 5.38 7.54
C HIS A 118 -4.12 4.02 7.39
N LYS A 119 -4.83 2.92 7.68
CA LYS A 119 -4.31 1.56 7.47
C LYS A 119 -4.00 1.34 5.99
N ILE A 120 -4.97 1.60 5.11
CA ILE A 120 -4.82 1.41 3.67
C ILE A 120 -3.64 2.23 3.12
N ILE A 121 -3.56 3.51 3.47
CA ILE A 121 -2.51 4.41 2.99
C ILE A 121 -1.14 4.01 3.57
N GLY A 122 -1.07 3.68 4.86
CA GLY A 122 0.17 3.27 5.53
C GLY A 122 0.78 2.01 4.92
N HIS A 123 -0.05 1.00 4.67
CA HIS A 123 0.38 -0.22 3.97
C HIS A 123 0.78 0.07 2.52
N PHE A 124 0.08 0.97 1.81
CA PHE A 124 0.46 1.35 0.46
C PHE A 124 1.84 2.01 0.39
N GLY A 125 2.22 2.77 1.41
CA GLY A 125 3.56 3.33 1.56
C GLY A 125 4.65 2.24 1.66
N ALA A 126 4.46 1.27 2.57
CA ALA A 126 5.38 0.14 2.71
C ALA A 126 5.51 -0.67 1.41
N TYR A 127 4.38 -0.93 0.74
CA TYR A 127 4.36 -1.63 -0.55
C TYR A 127 5.16 -0.87 -1.63
N LYS A 128 4.96 0.45 -1.74
CA LYS A 128 5.69 1.29 -2.71
C LYS A 128 7.19 1.29 -2.43
N THR A 129 7.61 1.37 -1.18
CA THR A 129 9.02 1.33 -0.77
C THR A 129 9.65 -0.01 -1.09
N ALA A 130 9.01 -1.12 -0.73
CA ALA A 130 9.49 -2.47 -1.06
C ALA A 130 9.61 -2.67 -2.58
N LYS A 131 8.65 -2.15 -3.36
CA LYS A 131 8.68 -2.19 -4.81
C LYS A 131 9.81 -1.32 -5.40
N TYR A 132 10.14 -0.20 -4.78
CA TYR A 132 11.25 0.66 -5.20
C TYR A 132 12.60 -0.04 -4.96
N ILE A 133 12.82 -0.58 -3.76
CA ILE A 133 14.06 -1.30 -3.40
C ILE A 133 14.31 -2.52 -4.32
N ARG A 134 13.27 -3.22 -4.75
CA ARG A 134 13.39 -4.38 -5.66
C ARG A 134 13.74 -4.02 -7.12
N ARG A 135 13.62 -2.74 -7.50
CA ARG A 135 13.85 -2.27 -8.88
C ARG A 135 15.16 -1.51 -9.06
N SER A 136 15.83 -1.17 -7.96
CA SER A 136 17.17 -0.59 -7.90
C SER A 136 18.22 -1.68 -7.80
#